data_AF-A0A160HY87-F1
#
_entry.id   AF-A0A160HY87-F1
#
_cell.length_a   1.000
_cell.length_b   1.000
_cell.length_c   1.000
_cell.angle_alpha   90.00
_cell.angle_beta   90.00
_cell.angle_gamma   90.00
#
_symmetry.space_group_name_H-M   'P 1'
#
loop_
_entity.id
_entity.type
_entity.pdbx_description
1 polymer ?
#
loop_
_entity_poly.entity_id
_entity_poly.type
_entity_poly.pdbx_seq_one_letter_code
_entity_poly.pdbx_strand_id
1 'polypeptide(L)'
;MTDILPALRARFLERCAGDVVRLEDLLARDDLGAEALSSLVHSLSGAAGTFGFPEISLAAGAADDAFAAGGTPSPDEIHHLIRTLEAALVTPEG
;
A
#
# COMPACT_ATOMS: atom_id res chain seq x y z
N MET A 1 27.90 10.69 7.73
CA MET A 1 26.85 9.76 8.17
C MET A 1 25.96 9.58 6.96
N THR A 2 26.11 8.48 6.23
CA THR A 2 25.51 8.30 4.90
C THR A 2 23.99 8.36 5.00
N ASP A 3 23.35 9.18 4.17
CA ASP A 3 21.90 9.20 4.03
C ASP A 3 21.40 7.80 3.63
N ILE A 4 20.81 7.08 4.58
CA ILE A 4 20.25 5.73 4.38
C ILE A 4 18.85 5.77 3.77
N LEU A 5 18.21 6.96 3.76
CA LEU A 5 16.84 7.15 3.31
C LEU A 5 16.62 6.72 1.84
N PRO A 6 17.50 7.04 0.87
CA PRO A 6 17.34 6.57 -0.50
C PRO A 6 17.35 5.04 -0.62
N ALA A 7 18.20 4.35 0.15
CA ALA A 7 18.25 2.89 0.17
C ALA A 7 16.98 2.28 0.78
N LEU A 8 16.43 2.92 1.83
CA LEU A 8 15.16 2.50 2.42
C LEU A 8 13.98 2.72 1.47
N ARG A 9 13.96 3.85 0.73
CA ARG A 9 12.96 4.11 -0.33
C ARG A 9 13.00 3.05 -1.42
N ALA A 10 14.20 2.73 -1.93
CA ALA A 10 14.35 1.70 -2.96
C ALA A 10 13.85 0.32 -2.48
N ARG A 11 14.17 -0.05 -1.24
CA ARG A 11 13.70 -1.31 -0.64
C ARG A 11 12.17 -1.31 -0.42
N PHE A 12 11.60 -0.17 -0.06
CA PHE A 12 10.15 -0.04 0.06
C PHE A 12 9.47 -0.23 -1.30
N LEU A 13 9.97 0.39 -2.37
CA LEU A 13 9.45 0.20 -3.72
C LEU A 13 9.59 -1.25 -4.20
N GLU A 14 10.71 -1.91 -3.94
CA GLU A 14 10.87 -3.34 -4.27
C GLU A 14 9.80 -4.20 -3.57
N ARG A 15 9.50 -3.90 -2.30
CA ARG A 15 8.40 -4.56 -1.58
C ARG A 15 7.04 -4.24 -2.20
N CYS A 16 6.77 -2.98 -2.56
CA CYS A 16 5.51 -2.54 -3.14
C CYS A 16 5.13 -3.33 -4.40
N ALA A 17 6.11 -3.72 -5.23
CA ALA A 17 5.85 -4.57 -6.39
C ALA A 17 5.22 -5.93 -6.01
N GLY A 18 5.67 -6.53 -4.90
CA GLY A 18 5.06 -7.75 -4.37
C GLY A 18 3.71 -7.52 -3.69
N ASP A 19 3.52 -6.35 -3.07
CA ASP A 19 2.25 -5.98 -2.44
C ASP A 19 1.16 -5.71 -3.49
N VAL A 20 1.49 -5.16 -4.66
CA VAL A 20 0.56 -5.03 -5.81
C VAL A 20 -0.01 -6.40 -6.21
N VAL A 21 0.86 -7.39 -6.44
CA VAL A 21 0.42 -8.74 -6.85
C VAL A 21 -0.51 -9.38 -5.81
N ARG A 22 -0.25 -9.15 -4.51
CA ARG A 22 -1.12 -9.65 -3.44
C ARG A 22 -2.48 -8.96 -3.41
N LEU A 23 -2.50 -7.64 -3.59
CA LEU A 23 -3.75 -6.87 -3.66
C LEU A 23 -4.60 -7.31 -4.85
N GLU A 24 -3.99 -7.52 -6.02
CA GLU A 24 -4.67 -8.02 -7.21
C GLU A 24 -5.24 -9.43 -7.01
N ASP A 25 -4.51 -10.35 -6.37
CA ASP A 25 -4.99 -11.71 -6.06
C ASP A 25 -6.18 -11.68 -5.08
N LEU A 26 -6.09 -10.87 -4.02
CA LEU A 26 -7.19 -10.69 -3.05
C LEU A 26 -8.44 -10.12 -3.71
N LEU A 27 -8.26 -9.12 -4.57
CA LEU A 27 -9.34 -8.50 -5.33
C LEU A 27 -9.97 -9.48 -6.32
N ALA A 28 -9.16 -10.26 -7.05
CA ALA A 28 -9.65 -11.27 -7.99
C ALA A 28 -10.45 -12.40 -7.33
N ARG A 29 -10.18 -12.66 -6.03
CA ARG A 29 -10.88 -13.63 -5.21
C ARG A 29 -12.09 -13.07 -4.46
N ASP A 30 -12.34 -11.76 -4.57
CA ASP A 30 -13.33 -11.04 -3.77
C ASP A 30 -13.09 -11.18 -2.24
N ASP A 31 -11.84 -11.40 -1.82
CA ASP A 31 -11.46 -11.68 -0.44
C ASP A 31 -11.04 -10.40 0.31
N LEU A 32 -11.88 -9.36 0.22
CA LEU A 32 -11.62 -8.04 0.80
C LEU A 32 -11.78 -8.00 2.33
N GLY A 33 -12.27 -9.08 2.93
CA GLY A 33 -12.33 -9.26 4.38
C GLY A 33 -11.13 -10.00 4.98
N ALA A 34 -10.14 -10.38 4.17
CA ALA A 34 -9.01 -11.15 4.65
C ALA A 34 -8.17 -10.36 5.67
N GLU A 35 -7.79 -11.02 6.77
CA GLU A 35 -6.78 -10.49 7.72
C GLU A 35 -5.47 -10.12 7.02
N ALA A 36 -5.13 -10.85 5.95
CA ALA A 36 -3.97 -10.55 5.11
C ALA A 36 -4.08 -9.17 4.44
N LEU A 37 -5.27 -8.77 4.00
CA LEU A 37 -5.51 -7.45 3.43
C LEU A 37 -5.40 -6.36 4.49
N SER A 38 -6.06 -6.55 5.64
CA SER A 38 -5.99 -5.63 6.79
C SER A 38 -4.56 -5.37 7.23
N SER A 39 -3.77 -6.43 7.44
CA SER A 39 -2.36 -6.29 7.82
C SER A 39 -1.51 -5.57 6.75
N LEU A 40 -1.81 -5.81 5.47
CA LEU A 40 -1.09 -5.20 4.36
C LEU A 40 -1.38 -3.70 4.25
N VAL A 41 -2.65 -3.28 4.30
CA VAL A 41 -3.03 -1.86 4.23
C VAL A 41 -2.55 -1.08 5.46
N HIS A 42 -2.63 -1.68 6.65
CA HIS A 42 -2.07 -1.10 7.88
C HIS A 42 -0.55 -0.89 7.78
N SER A 43 0.17 -1.88 7.26
CA SER A 43 1.62 -1.78 7.08
C SER A 43 2.00 -0.71 6.05
N LEU A 44 1.26 -0.62 4.94
CA LEU A 44 1.49 0.38 3.90
C LEU A 44 1.19 1.80 4.40
N SER A 45 0.10 2.00 5.14
CA SER A 45 -0.29 3.31 5.68
C SER A 45 0.82 3.89 6.57
N GLY A 46 1.40 3.08 7.46
CA GLY A 46 2.48 3.50 8.36
C GLY A 46 3.85 3.61 7.68
N ALA A 47 4.23 2.64 6.85
CA ALA A 47 5.56 2.60 6.25
C ALA A 47 5.73 3.68 5.16
N ALA A 48 4.73 3.87 4.31
CA ALA A 48 4.81 4.78 3.16
C ALA A 48 5.10 6.23 3.58
N GLY A 49 4.43 6.73 4.62
CA GLY A 49 4.65 8.08 5.13
C GLY A 49 6.07 8.27 5.66
N THR A 50 6.63 7.27 6.33
CA THR A 50 8.01 7.29 6.85
C THR A 50 9.06 7.36 5.74
N PHE A 51 8.80 6.69 4.62
CA PHE A 51 9.74 6.65 3.50
C PHE A 51 9.53 7.78 2.48
N GLY A 52 8.50 8.62 2.65
CA GLY A 52 8.24 9.78 1.79
C GLY A 52 7.31 9.51 0.62
N PHE A 53 6.37 8.58 0.77
CA PHE A 53 5.30 8.28 -0.18
C PHE A 53 3.93 8.61 0.43
N PRO A 54 3.60 9.91 0.63
CA PRO A 54 2.37 10.30 1.32
C PRO A 54 1.11 9.88 0.57
N GLU A 55 1.12 9.83 -0.77
CA GLU A 55 -0.03 9.36 -1.55
C GLU A 55 -0.33 7.88 -1.30
N ILE A 56 0.70 7.03 -1.21
CA ILE A 56 0.53 5.60 -0.86
C ILE A 56 0.02 5.49 0.57
N SER A 57 0.56 6.28 1.50
CA SER A 57 0.14 6.29 2.91
C SER A 57 -1.34 6.66 3.05
N LEU A 58 -1.80 7.68 2.33
CA LEU A 58 -3.20 8.12 2.32
C LEU A 58 -4.13 7.08 1.70
N ALA A 59 -3.78 6.54 0.54
CA ALA A 59 -4.59 5.52 -0.13
C ALA A 59 -4.72 4.24 0.72
N ALA A 60 -3.62 3.80 1.35
CA ALA A 60 -3.64 2.65 2.25
C ALA A 60 -4.39 2.95 3.55
N GLY A 61 -4.27 4.17 4.07
CA GLY A 61 -4.98 4.63 5.27
C GLY A 61 -6.49 4.60 5.09
N ALA A 62 -7.03 5.02 3.94
CA ALA A 62 -8.46 4.93 3.66
C ALA A 62 -8.97 3.47 3.73
N ALA A 63 -8.21 2.52 3.18
CA ALA A 63 -8.56 1.10 3.27
C ALA A 63 -8.41 0.54 4.70
N ASP A 64 -7.40 0.98 5.46
CA ASP A 64 -7.17 0.62 6.87
C ASP A 64 -8.31 1.14 7.78
N ASP A 65 -8.78 2.36 7.52
CA ASP A 65 -9.90 2.98 8.24
C ASP A 65 -11.20 2.17 8.09
N ALA A 66 -11.44 1.58 6.92
CA ALA A 66 -12.59 0.69 6.69
C ALA A 66 -12.54 -0.54 7.61
N PHE A 67 -11.37 -1.15 7.80
CA PHE A 67 -11.18 -2.24 8.76
C PHE A 67 -11.30 -1.77 10.20
N ALA A 68 -10.73 -0.61 10.55
CA ALA A 68 -10.84 -0.04 11.89
C ALA A 68 -12.29 0.28 12.30
N ALA A 69 -13.14 0.62 11.33
CA ALA A 69 -14.57 0.80 11.52
C ALA A 69 -15.37 -0.51 11.66
N GLY A 70 -14.71 -1.67 11.58
CA GLY A 70 -15.34 -3.00 11.63
C GLY A 70 -15.95 -3.44 10.30
N GLY A 71 -15.60 -2.77 9.20
CA GLY A 71 -16.00 -3.11 7.85
C GLY A 71 -14.87 -3.70 7.02
N THR A 72 -15.05 -3.65 5.70
CA THR A 72 -14.07 -4.03 4.69
C THR A 72 -13.95 -2.92 3.67
N PRO A 73 -12.75 -2.65 3.12
CA PRO A 73 -12.60 -1.67 2.06
C PRO A 73 -13.41 -2.07 0.83
N SER A 74 -13.87 -1.07 0.10
CA SER A 74 -14.51 -1.24 -1.19
C SER A 74 -13.50 -1.66 -2.27
N PRO A 75 -13.95 -2.34 -3.34
CA PRO A 75 -13.09 -2.63 -4.48
C PRO A 75 -12.43 -1.38 -5.08
N ASP A 76 -13.13 -0.24 -5.09
CA ASP A 76 -12.61 1.01 -5.64
C ASP A 76 -11.44 1.57 -4.81
N GLU A 77 -11.50 1.46 -3.48
CA GLU A 77 -10.40 1.85 -2.58
C GLU A 77 -9.16 0.99 -2.81
N ILE A 78 -9.34 -0.33 -3.01
CA ILE A 78 -8.24 -1.24 -3.31
C ILE A 78 -7.66 -0.98 -4.70
N HIS A 79 -8.49 -0.75 -5.73
CA HIS A 79 -8.01 -0.34 -7.05
C HIS A 79 -7.23 0.98 -6.99
N HIS A 80 -7.69 1.95 -6.20
CA HIS A 80 -7.00 3.21 -6.02
C HIS A 80 -5.62 3.02 -5.37
N LEU A 81 -5.54 2.17 -4.34
CA LEU A 81 -4.27 1.81 -3.70
C LEU A 81 -3.31 1.13 -4.70
N ILE A 82 -3.78 0.14 -5.46
CA ILE A 82 -2.98 -0.55 -6.49
C ILE A 82 -2.41 0.46 -7.48
N ARG A 83 -3.27 1.33 -8.05
CA ARG A 83 -2.87 2.36 -9.01
C ARG A 83 -1.81 3.32 -8.45
N THR A 84 -1.91 3.63 -7.17
CA THR A 84 -0.97 4.52 -6.48
C THR A 84 0.38 3.84 -6.28
N LEU A 85 0.39 2.56 -5.92
CA LEU A 85 1.61 1.74 -5.83
C LEU A 85 2.29 1.63 -7.20
N GLU A 86 1.54 1.28 -8.24
CA GLU A 86 2.07 1.16 -9.61
C GLU A 86 2.69 2.48 -10.11
N ALA A 87 2.04 3.62 -9.87
CA ALA A 87 2.56 4.93 -10.26
C ALA A 87 3.92 5.23 -9.60
N ALA A 88 4.10 4.85 -8.34
CA ALA A 88 5.37 5.02 -7.62
C ALA A 88 6.46 4.06 -8.11
N LEU A 89 6.09 2.88 -8.62
CA LEU A 89 7.04 1.92 -9.21
C LEU A 89 7.55 2.37 -10.59
N VAL A 90 6.70 3.03 -11.38
CA VAL A 90 7.06 3.57 -12.70
C VAL A 90 7.85 4.87 -12.59
N THR A 91 7.59 5.67 -11.56
CA THR A 91 8.22 6.97 -11.34
C THR A 91 8.87 7.00 -9.96
N PRO A 92 10.09 6.45 -9.79
CA PRO A 92 10.78 6.44 -8.50
C PRO A 92 11.28 7.84 -8.05
N GLU A 93 10.96 8.91 -8.78
CA GLU A 93 11.53 10.25 -8.63
C GLU A 93 10.52 11.22 -7.98
N GLY A 94 10.81 11.55 -6.71
CA GLY A 94 10.27 12.67 -5.95
C GLY A 94 11.34 13.22 -5.00
#